data_AF-A0A5B9M9I3-F1
#
_entry.id   AF-A0A5B9M9I3-F1
#
_cell.length_a   1.000
_cell.length_b   1.000
_cell.length_c   1.000
_cell.angle_alpha   90.00
_cell.angle_beta   90.00
_cell.angle_gamma   90.00
#
_symmetry.space_group_name_H-M   'P 1'
#
loop_
_entity.id
_entity.type
_entity.pdbx_description
1 polymer ?
#
loop_
_entity_poly.entity_id
_entity_poly.type
_entity_poly.pdbx_seq_one_letter_code
_entity_poly.pdbx_strand_id
1 'polypeptide(L)'
;MKFTPIGVPVDELDLGDLFCLLCGDQIANEAYYADEFEGHFCGSCVEGYVNDIEQEAETHARAACRITAELPGFDAENEFRCSQEDYDLGMRWSNTPNSYLSACRHECTNYDDLIGACHKSSQSIADQVFYAAIRERTDKMVIAEITRTHPEVAHEFYEFDHPPY
;
A
#
# COMPACT_ATOMS: atom_id res chain seq x y z
N MET A 1 -5.25 -0.02 9.59
CA MET A 1 -4.62 0.97 8.69
C MET A 1 -5.18 2.36 8.97
N LYS A 2 -4.54 3.43 8.50
CA LYS A 2 -5.26 4.67 8.14
C LYS A 2 -4.90 4.97 6.69
N PHE A 3 -5.86 4.78 5.77
CA PHE A 3 -5.66 5.10 4.36
C PHE A 3 -5.84 6.60 4.16
N THR A 4 -4.83 7.24 3.55
CA THR A 4 -4.93 8.63 3.12
C THR A 4 -5.04 8.63 1.59
N PRO A 5 -6.19 9.01 1.02
CA PRO A 5 -6.33 9.12 -0.42
C PRO A 5 -5.39 10.20 -0.97
N ILE A 6 -4.97 10.06 -2.22
CA ILE A 6 -4.12 11.03 -2.88
C ILE A 6 -5.02 12.03 -3.62
N GLY A 7 -5.01 13.28 -3.17
CA GLY A 7 -5.69 14.39 -3.82
C GLY A 7 -4.80 15.08 -4.85
N VAL A 8 -5.41 15.78 -5.80
CA VAL A 8 -4.72 16.71 -6.72
C VAL A 8 -5.06 18.15 -6.30
N PRO A 9 -4.07 19.04 -6.17
CA PRO A 9 -4.32 20.45 -5.92
C PRO A 9 -5.23 21.06 -7.00
N VAL A 10 -6.24 21.83 -6.59
CA VAL A 10 -7.25 22.39 -7.52
C VAL A 10 -6.62 23.34 -8.54
N ASP A 11 -5.55 24.05 -8.17
CA ASP A 11 -4.81 24.95 -9.05
C ASP A 11 -4.04 24.21 -10.17
N GLU A 12 -3.76 22.92 -10.00
CA GLU A 12 -3.13 22.08 -11.03
C GLU A 12 -4.13 21.55 -12.07
N LEU A 13 -5.43 21.61 -11.80
CA LEU A 13 -6.45 21.00 -12.66
C LEU A 13 -6.88 21.86 -13.85
N ASP A 14 -6.62 23.19 -13.85
CA ASP A 14 -7.08 24.14 -14.88
C ASP A 14 -8.60 24.04 -15.18
N LEU A 15 -9.40 23.67 -14.17
CA LEU A 15 -10.83 23.37 -14.27
C LEU A 15 -11.69 24.38 -13.48
N GLY A 16 -11.52 25.70 -13.68
CA GLY A 16 -12.44 26.72 -13.13
C GLY A 16 -12.88 26.51 -11.67
N ASP A 17 -14.15 26.80 -11.36
CA ASP A 17 -14.73 26.44 -10.06
C ASP A 17 -15.10 24.94 -10.05
N LEU A 18 -14.49 24.19 -9.14
CA LEU A 18 -14.73 22.76 -8.96
C LEU A 18 -15.69 22.53 -7.77
N PHE A 19 -16.67 21.65 -7.94
CA PHE A 19 -17.67 21.33 -6.91
C PHE A 19 -17.63 19.85 -6.57
N CYS A 20 -17.79 19.54 -5.29
CA CYS A 20 -17.88 18.17 -4.81
C CYS A 20 -19.19 17.54 -5.29
N LEU A 21 -19.08 16.38 -5.94
CA LEU A 21 -20.25 15.67 -6.45
C LEU A 21 -21.19 15.17 -5.34
N LEU A 22 -20.67 14.92 -4.13
CA LEU A 22 -21.45 14.38 -3.02
C LEU A 22 -22.19 15.47 -2.22
N CYS A 23 -21.47 16.49 -1.75
CA CYS A 23 -22.07 17.54 -0.91
C CYS A 23 -22.45 18.81 -1.67
N GLY A 24 -21.99 18.99 -2.92
CA GLY A 24 -22.22 20.20 -3.71
C GLY A 24 -21.36 21.39 -3.31
N ASP A 25 -20.50 21.27 -2.30
CA ASP A 25 -19.63 22.36 -1.87
C ASP A 25 -18.50 22.62 -2.87
N GLN A 26 -18.08 23.87 -2.97
CA GLN A 26 -16.91 24.24 -3.76
C GLN A 26 -15.64 23.62 -3.15
N ILE A 27 -14.82 23.00 -3.99
CA ILE A 27 -13.55 22.40 -3.60
C ILE A 27 -12.48 23.49 -3.66
N ALA A 28 -11.90 23.84 -2.51
CA ALA A 28 -10.98 24.98 -2.40
C ALA A 28 -9.49 24.63 -2.51
N ASN A 29 -9.10 23.42 -2.10
CA ASN A 29 -7.68 23.05 -1.92
C ASN A 29 -7.31 21.84 -2.77
N GLU A 30 -7.82 20.66 -2.41
CA GLU A 30 -7.50 19.40 -3.05
C GLU A 30 -8.79 18.72 -3.51
N ALA A 31 -8.76 18.24 -4.74
CA ALA A 31 -9.81 17.46 -5.34
C ALA A 31 -9.39 16.00 -5.45
N TYR A 32 -10.34 15.12 -5.13
CA TYR A 32 -10.15 13.69 -5.21
C TYR A 32 -11.01 13.17 -6.33
N TYR A 33 -10.40 12.61 -7.36
CA TYR A 33 -11.12 12.06 -8.50
C TYR A 33 -11.55 10.62 -8.23
N ALA A 34 -12.78 10.28 -8.61
CA ALA A 34 -13.23 8.89 -8.62
C ALA A 34 -13.90 8.56 -9.95
N ASP A 35 -13.25 7.67 -10.70
CA ASP A 35 -13.70 7.20 -12.02
C ASP A 35 -15.15 6.70 -12.01
N GLU A 36 -15.55 6.00 -10.96
CA GLU A 36 -16.88 5.41 -10.82
C GLU A 36 -18.01 6.45 -10.93
N PHE A 37 -17.72 7.69 -10.52
CA PHE A 37 -18.70 8.76 -10.48
C PHE A 37 -18.42 9.87 -11.52
N GLU A 38 -17.38 9.72 -12.36
CA GLU A 38 -16.90 10.73 -13.32
C GLU A 38 -16.86 12.14 -12.72
N GLY A 39 -16.30 12.28 -11.51
CA GLY A 39 -16.39 13.51 -10.74
C GLY A 39 -15.34 13.68 -9.66
N HIS A 40 -15.34 14.87 -9.07
CA HIS A 40 -14.41 15.26 -8.03
C HIS A 40 -15.12 15.35 -6.68
N PHE A 41 -14.38 15.01 -5.62
CA PHE A 41 -14.86 15.00 -4.25
C PHE A 41 -13.97 15.90 -3.38
N CYS A 42 -14.55 16.53 -2.37
CA CYS A 42 -13.77 17.22 -1.34
C CYS A 42 -13.21 16.21 -0.33
N GLY A 43 -12.13 16.59 0.37
CA GLY A 43 -11.44 15.70 1.30
C GLY A 43 -12.32 15.12 2.40
N SER A 44 -13.30 15.88 2.92
CA SER A 44 -14.20 15.39 3.98
C SER A 44 -15.17 14.31 3.48
N CYS A 45 -15.71 14.46 2.27
CA CYS A 45 -16.58 13.45 1.65
C CYS A 45 -15.80 12.17 1.35
N VAL A 46 -14.57 12.30 0.89
CA VAL A 46 -13.69 11.15 0.67
C VAL A 46 -13.30 10.47 1.97
N GLU A 47 -12.93 11.22 3.01
CA GLU A 47 -12.59 10.65 4.32
C GLU A 47 -13.78 9.87 4.91
N GLY A 48 -14.99 10.40 4.79
CA GLY A 48 -16.21 9.69 5.18
C GLY A 48 -16.37 8.36 4.43
N TYR A 49 -16.25 8.40 3.10
CA TYR A 49 -16.33 7.20 2.26
C TYR A 49 -15.26 6.16 2.60
N VAL A 50 -14.00 6.59 2.77
CA VAL A 50 -12.88 5.72 3.15
C VAL A 50 -13.15 5.03 4.49
N ASN A 51 -13.59 5.77 5.50
CA ASN A 51 -13.89 5.21 6.82
C ASN A 51 -14.97 4.10 6.76
N ASP A 52 -15.96 4.26 5.88
CA ASP A 52 -17.04 3.27 5.73
C ASP A 52 -16.53 1.95 5.14
N ILE A 53 -15.57 2.01 4.21
CA ILE A 53 -15.06 0.83 3.49
C ILE A 53 -13.80 0.21 4.12
N GLU A 54 -13.05 0.96 4.93
CA GLU A 54 -11.80 0.48 5.56
C GLU A 54 -12.02 -0.81 6.36
N GLN A 55 -13.10 -0.87 7.15
CA GLN A 55 -13.40 -2.05 7.97
C GLN A 55 -13.73 -3.28 7.12
N GLU A 56 -14.39 -3.10 5.98
CA GLU A 56 -14.66 -4.16 5.01
C GLU A 56 -13.37 -4.65 4.36
N ALA A 57 -12.53 -3.73 3.88
CA ALA A 57 -11.24 -4.03 3.28
C ALA A 57 -10.31 -4.78 4.24
N GLU A 58 -10.23 -4.36 5.51
CA GLU A 58 -9.47 -5.07 6.53
C GLU A 58 -9.99 -6.49 6.78
N THR A 59 -11.31 -6.65 6.83
CA THR A 59 -11.96 -7.95 7.05
C THR A 59 -11.67 -8.88 5.87
N HIS A 60 -11.79 -8.36 4.64
CA HIS A 60 -11.46 -9.07 3.42
C HIS A 60 -9.98 -9.51 3.42
N ALA A 61 -9.04 -8.60 3.67
CA ALA A 61 -7.62 -8.89 3.66
C ALA A 61 -7.26 -9.98 4.71
N ARG A 62 -7.82 -9.90 5.92
CA ARG A 62 -7.63 -10.95 6.96
C ARG A 62 -8.14 -12.31 6.48
N ALA A 63 -9.27 -12.34 5.80
CA ALA A 63 -9.88 -13.56 5.30
C ALA A 63 -9.17 -14.11 4.05
N ALA A 64 -8.56 -13.28 3.21
CA ALA A 64 -8.07 -13.68 1.89
C ALA A 64 -6.54 -13.87 1.80
N CYS A 65 -5.74 -13.08 2.52
CA CYS A 65 -4.26 -13.14 2.44
C CYS A 65 -3.71 -14.46 3.00
N ARG A 66 -2.79 -15.09 2.27
CA ARG A 66 -2.17 -16.38 2.61
C ARG A 66 -0.68 -16.38 2.22
N ILE A 67 0.15 -16.96 3.08
CA ILE A 67 1.48 -17.43 2.69
C ILE A 67 1.28 -18.73 1.90
N THR A 68 1.83 -18.80 0.70
CA THR A 68 1.64 -19.90 -0.27
C THR A 68 2.90 -20.72 -0.49
N ALA A 69 4.06 -20.22 -0.10
CA ALA A 69 5.34 -20.91 -0.15
C ALA A 69 6.15 -20.64 1.13
N GLU A 70 7.15 -21.49 1.38
CA GLU A 70 8.13 -21.26 2.44
C GLU A 70 8.93 -19.99 2.15
N LEU A 71 9.09 -19.12 3.16
CA LEU A 71 9.90 -17.91 3.01
C LEU A 71 11.38 -18.32 2.92
N PRO A 72 12.16 -17.73 2.01
CA PRO A 72 13.60 -17.94 2.00
C PRO A 72 14.23 -17.47 3.33
N GLY A 73 15.51 -17.80 3.57
CA GLY A 73 16.24 -17.19 4.68
C GLY A 73 16.68 -15.78 4.29
N PHE A 74 16.47 -14.79 5.15
CA PHE A 74 17.11 -13.49 4.98
C PHE A 74 18.58 -13.57 5.44
N ASP A 75 19.49 -13.16 4.57
CA ASP A 75 20.92 -13.14 4.85
C ASP A 75 21.37 -11.71 5.18
N ALA A 76 21.30 -11.35 6.45
CA ALA A 76 21.68 -10.02 6.95
C ALA A 76 23.17 -9.70 6.71
N GLU A 77 24.05 -10.70 6.62
CA GLU A 77 25.47 -10.46 6.32
C GLU A 77 25.68 -10.05 4.85
N ASN A 78 24.74 -10.39 3.96
CA ASN A 78 24.73 -9.95 2.56
C ASN A 78 23.81 -8.75 2.30
N GLU A 79 23.16 -8.18 3.34
CA GLU A 79 22.24 -7.03 3.25
C GLU A 79 22.88 -5.82 2.55
N PHE A 80 24.20 -5.69 2.67
CA PHE A 80 25.01 -4.59 2.14
C PHE A 80 25.65 -4.86 0.76
N ARG A 81 25.25 -5.91 0.02
CA ARG A 81 25.75 -6.16 -1.35
C ARG A 81 25.03 -5.37 -2.45
N CYS A 82 24.23 -4.37 -2.12
CA CYS A 82 23.72 -3.39 -3.08
C CYS A 82 24.52 -2.09 -2.96
N SER A 83 24.75 -1.38 -4.06
CA SER A 83 25.35 -0.06 -3.98
C SER A 83 24.41 0.91 -3.24
N GLN A 84 24.92 2.01 -2.68
CA GLN A 84 24.06 3.06 -2.11
C GLN A 84 23.02 3.54 -3.14
N GLU A 85 23.41 3.61 -4.42
CA GLU A 85 22.51 3.97 -5.52
C GLU A 85 21.38 2.95 -5.69
N ASP A 86 21.67 1.64 -5.60
CA ASP A 86 20.63 0.59 -5.66
C ASP A 86 19.70 0.60 -4.44
N TYR A 87 20.22 1.01 -3.27
CA TYR A 87 19.43 1.23 -2.06
C TYR A 87 18.47 2.42 -2.25
N ASP A 88 19.00 3.57 -2.66
CA ASP A 88 18.24 4.82 -2.86
C ASP A 88 17.19 4.68 -3.97
N LEU A 89 17.47 3.87 -4.99
CA LEU A 89 16.55 3.57 -6.10
C LEU A 89 15.53 2.47 -5.77
N GLY A 90 15.62 1.82 -4.61
CA GLY A 90 14.69 0.76 -4.21
C GLY A 90 14.70 -0.45 -5.15
N MET A 91 15.88 -0.82 -5.67
CA MET A 91 16.00 -1.91 -6.63
C MET A 91 15.48 -3.23 -6.05
N ARG A 92 14.62 -3.92 -6.83
CA ARG A 92 13.95 -5.17 -6.44
C ARG A 92 14.91 -6.28 -5.98
N TRP A 93 16.14 -6.28 -6.49
CA TRP A 93 17.16 -7.29 -6.20
C TRP A 93 18.19 -6.87 -5.17
N SER A 94 18.04 -5.67 -4.60
CA SER A 94 18.83 -5.29 -3.43
C SER A 94 18.48 -6.22 -2.28
N ASN A 95 19.48 -6.67 -1.51
CA ASN A 95 19.23 -7.50 -0.34
C ASN A 95 18.84 -6.65 0.88
N THR A 96 18.12 -5.55 0.68
CA THR A 96 17.60 -4.73 1.78
C THR A 96 16.36 -5.41 2.33
N PRO A 97 16.02 -5.21 3.61
CA PRO A 97 14.88 -5.92 4.13
C PRO A 97 13.53 -5.40 3.56
N ASN A 98 13.45 -4.18 2.99
CA ASN A 98 12.29 -3.74 2.19
C ASN A 98 12.18 -4.51 0.87
N SER A 99 13.27 -4.65 0.13
CA SER A 99 13.29 -5.43 -1.12
C SER A 99 13.01 -6.91 -0.86
N TYR A 100 13.50 -7.44 0.26
CA TYR A 100 13.18 -8.79 0.73
C TYR A 100 11.69 -8.96 1.07
N LEU A 101 11.09 -8.03 1.83
CA LEU A 101 9.65 -8.06 2.12
C LEU A 101 8.83 -8.00 0.82
N SER A 102 9.22 -7.14 -0.12
CA SER A 102 8.61 -7.04 -1.43
C SER A 102 8.70 -8.36 -2.20
N ALA A 103 9.90 -8.97 -2.27
CA ALA A 103 10.09 -10.27 -2.92
C ALA A 103 9.22 -11.36 -2.28
N CYS A 104 9.24 -11.48 -0.95
CA CYS A 104 8.40 -12.44 -0.23
C CYS A 104 6.90 -12.20 -0.48
N ARG A 105 6.46 -10.95 -0.51
CA ARG A 105 5.06 -10.59 -0.82
C ARG A 105 4.66 -11.13 -2.19
N HIS A 106 5.46 -10.88 -3.22
CA HIS A 106 5.15 -11.31 -4.59
C HIS A 106 5.32 -12.81 -4.82
N GLU A 107 6.34 -13.44 -4.22
CA GLU A 107 6.78 -14.79 -4.58
C GLU A 107 6.31 -15.87 -3.59
N CYS A 108 6.02 -15.49 -2.34
CA CYS A 108 5.70 -16.43 -1.26
C CYS A 108 4.27 -16.27 -0.72
N THR A 109 3.46 -15.40 -1.32
CA THR A 109 2.06 -15.20 -0.91
C THR A 109 1.12 -15.22 -2.11
N ASN A 110 -0.19 -15.16 -1.87
CA ASN A 110 -1.19 -14.98 -2.93
C ASN A 110 -1.46 -13.49 -3.28
N TYR A 111 -0.54 -12.58 -2.90
CA TYR A 111 -0.71 -11.13 -3.09
C TYR A 111 -1.05 -10.76 -4.54
N ASP A 112 -0.27 -11.24 -5.51
CA ASP A 112 -0.44 -10.89 -6.92
C ASP A 112 -1.81 -11.31 -7.48
N ASP A 113 -2.31 -12.48 -7.06
CA ASP A 113 -3.64 -12.96 -7.44
C ASP A 113 -4.75 -12.07 -6.84
N LEU A 114 -4.59 -11.67 -5.57
CA LEU A 114 -5.56 -10.81 -4.88
C LEU A 114 -5.59 -9.40 -5.49
N ILE A 115 -4.42 -8.78 -5.68
CA ILE A 115 -4.37 -7.45 -6.29
C ILE A 115 -4.82 -7.51 -7.75
N GLY A 116 -4.49 -8.56 -8.51
CA GLY A 116 -4.94 -8.73 -9.89
C GLY A 116 -6.46 -8.88 -10.03
N ALA A 117 -7.12 -9.48 -9.03
CA ALA A 117 -8.57 -9.53 -8.96
C ALA A 117 -9.20 -8.16 -8.66
N CYS A 118 -8.56 -7.35 -7.80
CA CYS A 118 -8.95 -5.97 -7.53
C CYS A 118 -8.60 -5.00 -8.68
N HIS A 119 -7.55 -5.27 -9.46
CA HIS A 119 -6.95 -4.31 -10.41
C HIS A 119 -7.63 -4.21 -11.79
N LYS A 120 -8.75 -4.90 -12.05
CA LYS A 120 -9.38 -4.80 -13.38
C LYS A 120 -9.99 -3.43 -13.69
N SER A 121 -10.05 -2.52 -12.71
CA SER A 121 -10.55 -1.14 -12.84
C SER A 121 -9.78 -0.14 -11.97
N SER A 122 -8.45 -0.18 -12.03
CA SER A 122 -7.46 0.37 -11.08
C SER A 122 -7.45 1.89 -10.76
N GLN A 123 -8.60 2.56 -10.59
CA GLN A 123 -8.64 4.00 -10.27
C GLN A 123 -9.69 4.39 -9.22
N SER A 124 -10.57 3.49 -8.75
CA SER A 124 -11.54 3.87 -7.71
C SER A 124 -10.86 4.03 -6.34
N ILE A 125 -11.40 4.93 -5.51
CA ILE A 125 -10.94 5.11 -4.11
C ILE A 125 -11.12 3.77 -3.35
N ALA A 126 -12.18 3.02 -3.64
CA ALA A 126 -12.41 1.72 -3.03
C ALA A 126 -11.29 0.72 -3.35
N ASP A 127 -10.91 0.59 -4.62
CA ASP A 127 -9.83 -0.32 -5.02
C ASP A 127 -8.51 0.04 -4.34
N GLN A 128 -8.23 1.34 -4.16
CA GLN A 128 -7.04 1.80 -3.44
C GLN A 128 -7.06 1.40 -1.96
N VAL A 129 -8.21 1.52 -1.29
CA VAL A 129 -8.36 1.08 0.11
C VAL A 129 -8.19 -0.44 0.23
N PHE A 130 -8.81 -1.22 -0.66
CA PHE A 130 -8.64 -2.69 -0.67
C PHE A 130 -7.20 -3.11 -0.96
N TYR A 131 -6.56 -2.48 -1.95
CA TYR A 131 -5.15 -2.69 -2.25
C TYR A 131 -4.27 -2.42 -1.03
N ALA A 132 -4.46 -1.29 -0.35
CA ALA A 132 -3.70 -0.93 0.83
C ALA A 132 -3.91 -1.94 1.97
N ALA A 133 -5.14 -2.43 2.17
CA ALA A 133 -5.45 -3.42 3.20
C ALA A 133 -4.80 -4.78 2.91
N ILE A 134 -4.84 -5.23 1.66
CA ILE A 134 -4.19 -6.46 1.21
C ILE A 134 -2.67 -6.35 1.40
N ARG A 135 -2.06 -5.22 1.00
CA ARG A 135 -0.63 -4.98 1.17
C ARG A 135 -0.21 -4.99 2.64
N GLU A 136 -0.86 -4.17 3.48
CA GLU A 136 -0.54 -4.10 4.92
C GLU A 136 -0.70 -5.47 5.59
N ARG A 137 -1.78 -6.20 5.28
CA ARG A 137 -2.00 -7.53 5.86
C ARG A 137 -0.93 -8.51 5.43
N THR A 138 -0.56 -8.52 4.15
CA THR A 138 0.46 -9.42 3.62
C THR A 138 1.82 -9.14 4.26
N ASP A 139 2.22 -7.88 4.34
CA ASP A 139 3.47 -7.48 4.99
C ASP A 139 3.51 -7.92 6.46
N LYS A 140 2.42 -7.71 7.22
CA LYS A 140 2.33 -8.19 8.61
C LYS A 140 2.44 -9.71 8.72
N MET A 141 1.91 -10.47 7.77
CA MET A 141 2.02 -11.93 7.76
C MET A 141 3.46 -12.37 7.48
N VAL A 142 4.11 -11.75 6.50
CA VAL A 142 5.51 -12.02 6.15
C VAL A 142 6.43 -11.69 7.33
N ILE A 143 6.30 -10.49 7.93
CA ILE A 143 7.11 -10.08 9.10
C ILE A 143 6.90 -11.04 10.28
N ALA A 144 5.66 -11.45 10.55
CA ALA A 144 5.37 -12.38 11.63
C ALA A 144 6.02 -13.76 11.39
N GLU A 145 6.03 -14.21 10.13
CA GLU A 145 6.67 -15.47 9.76
C GLU A 145 8.20 -15.39 9.85
N ILE A 146 8.81 -14.30 9.37
CA ILE A 146 10.25 -14.02 9.55
C ILE A 146 10.59 -14.02 11.04
N THR A 147 9.80 -13.34 11.86
CA THR A 147 10.02 -13.29 13.31
C THR A 147 9.97 -14.69 13.96
N ARG A 148 9.17 -15.59 13.39
CA ARG A 148 9.00 -16.96 13.88
C ARG A 148 10.14 -17.89 13.42
N THR A 149 10.61 -17.76 12.18
CA THR A 149 11.60 -18.67 11.58
C THR A 149 13.04 -18.17 11.68
N HIS A 150 13.22 -16.85 11.70
CA HIS A 150 14.50 -16.13 11.73
C HIS A 150 14.46 -14.99 12.78
N PRO A 151 14.26 -15.31 14.06
CA PRO A 151 14.15 -14.30 15.13
C PRO A 151 15.38 -13.39 15.25
N GLU A 152 16.55 -13.85 14.81
CA GLU A 152 17.82 -13.12 14.83
C GLU A 152 17.82 -11.86 13.95
N VAL A 153 17.13 -11.88 12.81
CA VAL A 153 17.03 -10.76 11.85
C VAL A 153 15.69 -10.03 11.93
N ALA A 154 14.76 -10.49 12.76
CA ALA A 154 13.42 -9.92 12.86
C ALA A 154 13.42 -8.41 13.15
N HIS A 155 14.39 -7.93 13.93
CA HIS A 155 14.54 -6.52 14.31
C HIS A 155 14.74 -5.59 13.12
N GLU A 156 15.41 -6.04 12.06
CA GLU A 156 15.64 -5.27 10.85
C GLU A 156 14.31 -4.90 10.17
N PHE A 157 13.30 -5.76 10.27
CA PHE A 157 11.98 -5.58 9.66
C PHE A 157 11.01 -4.71 10.47
N TYR A 158 11.33 -4.37 11.72
CA TYR A 158 10.49 -3.53 12.58
C TYR A 158 10.80 -2.03 12.48
N GLU A 159 11.95 -1.64 11.91
CA GLU A 159 12.43 -0.25 11.86
C GLU A 159 12.22 0.46 10.51
N PHE A 160 11.48 -0.15 9.58
CA PHE A 160 11.34 0.32 8.19
C PHE A 160 10.66 1.66 7.93
N ASP A 161 10.16 2.35 8.95
CA ASP A 161 9.71 3.72 8.78
C ASP A 161 10.88 4.71 8.64
N HIS A 162 12.13 4.28 8.84
CA HIS A 162 13.31 5.15 8.72
C HIS A 162 14.46 4.48 7.94
N PRO A 163 15.07 5.17 6.94
CA PRO A 163 16.28 4.68 6.30
C PRO A 163 17.44 4.60 7.33
N PRO A 164 18.36 3.63 7.20
CA PRO A 164 19.58 3.61 7.98
C PRO A 164 20.42 4.84 7.59
N TYR A 165 20.93 5.51 8.61
CA TYR A 165 21.68 6.77 8.59
C TYR A 165 22.71 6.93 7.47
#